data_AF-A0A0F9M353-F1
#
_entry.id   AF-A0A0F9M353-F1
#
_cell.length_a   1.000
_cell.length_b   1.000
_cell.length_c   1.000
_cell.angle_alpha   90.00
_cell.angle_beta   90.00
_cell.angle_gamma   90.00
#
_symmetry.space_group_name_H-M   'P 1'
#
loop_
_entity.id
_entity.type
_entity.pdbx_description
1 polymer ?
#
loop_
_entity_poly.entity_id
_entity_poly.type
_entity_poly.pdbx_seq_one_letter_code
_entity_poly.pdbx_strand_id
1 'polypeptide(L)'
;MKGLGGLVQKNSAQFKKMGRQMTIIGGVIVGTIAMMVKAYASFDEAMTRSLAIMGNVSSAMREKMAATAKQLSTETTFAAKELAEAYFFLASAGMSAEASISALGPVSKFAQAGTFDLALATDLLTDAQTALGLSSKNVAENEENLIRVSDVLVGANTLANASVLQFSEALTNKAAAALVNVNKEVEEGVAVLAAYADKGVKGRLAGQRLTMMLNGLFAATRENKKAWDEAGISLFNADESMRSIADIIGDLEGRLGSMTVKQREAELAMLGFNIKTKDSILTLMGSSEKIRGWTEDLKKMGGITEEVASKQMEAFNAQLKTLKNTVIGAAISIGQTLAPMLEKLIEQVKKVAARVTAWIKEHPKLTEWIVKLAAAIGTLMVILGPLVMMLPGLVTGFVLLKAAVISLAGPVGIAVAALVGIALAIKDIIKTHMEAIKA
;
A
#
# COMPACT_ATOMS: atom_id res chain seq x y z
N MET A 1 -12.25 23.05 -68.65
CA MET A 1 -12.34 22.54 -67.27
C MET A 1 -10.96 22.65 -66.60
N LYS A 2 -10.66 23.79 -65.97
CA LYS A 2 -9.54 23.94 -65.02
C LYS A 2 -10.19 24.24 -63.67
N GLY A 3 -10.51 23.23 -62.89
CA GLY A 3 -11.26 23.38 -61.65
C GLY A 3 -11.03 22.22 -60.71
N LEU A 4 -11.00 22.51 -59.41
CA LEU A 4 -10.85 21.61 -58.26
C LEU A 4 -9.47 21.00 -57.99
N GLY A 5 -8.75 20.44 -58.96
CA GLY A 5 -7.48 19.72 -58.69
C GLY A 5 -6.35 20.61 -58.13
N GLY A 6 -6.20 21.84 -58.65
CA GLY A 6 -5.14 22.77 -58.24
C GLY A 6 -5.37 23.49 -56.90
N LEU A 7 -6.63 23.62 -56.46
CA LEU A 7 -6.99 24.22 -55.17
C LEU A 7 -6.72 23.27 -53.99
N VAL A 8 -6.90 21.95 -54.21
CA VAL A 8 -6.59 20.91 -53.21
C VAL A 8 -5.09 20.76 -53.00
N GLN A 9 -4.29 20.84 -54.07
CA GLN A 9 -2.85 20.61 -54.00
C GLN A 9 -2.11 21.78 -53.32
N LYS A 10 -2.48 23.04 -53.61
CA LYS A 10 -1.87 24.24 -53.00
C LYS A 10 -2.16 24.35 -51.49
N ASN A 11 -3.35 23.93 -51.06
CA ASN A 11 -3.71 23.91 -49.64
C ASN A 11 -3.11 22.71 -48.90
N SER A 12 -2.94 21.55 -49.56
CA SER A 12 -2.42 20.32 -48.92
C SER A 12 -1.02 20.46 -48.30
N ALA A 13 -0.15 21.28 -48.90
CA ALA A 13 1.21 21.50 -48.40
C ALA A 13 1.22 22.41 -47.16
N GLN A 14 0.40 23.47 -47.13
CA GLN A 14 0.20 24.30 -45.94
C GLN A 14 -0.52 23.52 -44.82
N PHE A 15 -1.51 22.68 -45.17
CA PHE A 15 -2.18 21.77 -44.23
C PHE A 15 -1.23 20.72 -43.64
N LYS A 16 -0.30 20.15 -44.42
CA LYS A 16 0.70 19.21 -43.91
C LYS A 16 1.74 19.89 -43.01
N LYS A 17 2.15 21.13 -43.32
CA LYS A 17 3.15 21.88 -42.52
C LYS A 17 2.56 22.40 -41.21
N MET A 18 1.33 22.92 -41.27
CA MET A 18 0.55 23.35 -40.10
C MET A 18 0.07 22.15 -39.26
N GLY A 19 -0.34 21.07 -39.91
CA GLY A 19 -0.63 19.79 -39.25
C GLY A 19 0.59 19.25 -38.50
N ARG A 20 1.78 19.23 -39.11
CA ARG A 20 3.02 18.79 -38.46
C ARG A 20 3.44 19.69 -37.28
N GLN A 21 3.27 21.01 -37.37
CA GLN A 21 3.57 21.93 -36.25
C GLN A 21 2.53 21.82 -35.11
N MET A 22 1.26 21.61 -35.44
CA MET A 22 0.17 21.35 -34.49
C MET A 22 0.27 19.97 -33.83
N THR A 23 0.78 18.94 -34.54
CA THR A 23 1.07 17.62 -33.97
C THR A 23 2.27 17.64 -33.02
N ILE A 24 3.26 18.51 -33.25
CA ILE A 24 4.42 18.64 -32.35
C ILE A 24 4.03 19.40 -31.08
N ILE A 25 3.42 20.58 -31.18
CA ILE A 25 3.01 21.37 -30.00
C ILE A 25 1.82 20.73 -29.28
N GLY A 26 0.81 20.28 -30.05
CA GLY A 26 -0.34 19.56 -29.51
C GLY A 26 0.04 18.19 -28.96
N GLY A 27 0.98 17.47 -29.58
CA GLY A 27 1.45 16.18 -29.08
C GLY A 27 2.23 16.29 -27.76
N VAL A 28 3.03 17.35 -27.58
CA VAL A 28 3.72 17.62 -26.31
C VAL A 28 2.71 18.00 -25.22
N ILE A 29 1.77 18.92 -25.49
CA ILE A 29 0.76 19.34 -24.51
C ILE A 29 -0.20 18.19 -24.16
N VAL A 30 -0.71 17.46 -25.15
CA VAL A 30 -1.59 16.29 -24.94
C VAL A 30 -0.84 15.17 -24.24
N GLY A 31 0.43 14.95 -24.56
CA GLY A 31 1.27 13.95 -23.88
C GLY A 31 1.46 14.27 -22.40
N THR A 32 1.76 15.53 -22.05
CA THR A 32 1.92 15.97 -20.66
C THR A 32 0.61 15.88 -19.88
N ILE A 33 -0.51 16.33 -20.46
CA ILE A 33 -1.83 16.21 -19.83
C ILE A 33 -2.22 14.73 -19.67
N ALA A 34 -1.99 13.88 -20.67
CA ALA A 34 -2.28 12.45 -20.58
C ALA A 34 -1.50 11.75 -19.47
N MET A 35 -0.23 12.13 -19.25
CA MET A 35 0.56 11.62 -18.13
C MET A 35 -0.01 12.05 -16.77
N MET A 36 -0.45 13.30 -16.64
CA MET A 36 -1.08 13.80 -15.41
C MET A 36 -2.42 13.10 -15.13
N VAL A 37 -3.26 12.96 -16.16
CA VAL A 37 -4.53 12.23 -16.07
C VAL A 37 -4.30 10.77 -15.70
N LYS A 38 -3.29 10.12 -16.30
CA LYS A 38 -2.94 8.73 -15.95
C LYS A 38 -2.47 8.61 -14.50
N ALA A 39 -1.60 9.52 -14.04
CA ALA A 39 -1.12 9.53 -12.67
C ALA A 39 -2.26 9.69 -11.67
N TYR A 40 -3.15 10.66 -11.91
CA TYR A 40 -4.36 10.85 -11.11
C TYR A 40 -5.29 9.64 -11.18
N ALA A 41 -5.59 9.12 -12.37
CA ALA A 41 -6.50 7.99 -12.53
C ALA A 41 -6.02 6.73 -11.80
N SER A 42 -4.73 6.40 -11.88
CA SER A 42 -4.17 5.25 -11.15
C SER A 42 -4.16 5.45 -9.63
N PHE A 43 -3.98 6.68 -9.16
CA PHE A 43 -4.08 7.02 -7.74
C PHE A 43 -5.53 7.00 -7.25
N ASP A 44 -6.45 7.58 -8.02
CA ASP A 44 -7.89 7.61 -7.72
C ASP A 44 -8.51 6.22 -7.75
N GLU A 45 -8.06 5.34 -8.64
CA GLU A 45 -8.40 3.92 -8.66
C GLU A 45 -8.00 3.23 -7.36
N ALA A 46 -6.73 3.40 -6.93
CA ALA A 46 -6.24 2.86 -5.66
C ALA A 46 -7.04 3.38 -4.46
N MET A 47 -7.24 4.69 -4.38
CA MET A 47 -8.06 5.33 -3.34
C MET A 47 -9.49 4.77 -3.35
N THR A 48 -10.14 4.71 -4.51
CA THR A 48 -11.52 4.22 -4.63
C THR A 48 -11.63 2.77 -4.20
N ARG A 49 -10.67 1.92 -4.57
CA ARG A 49 -10.62 0.51 -4.14
C ARG A 49 -10.48 0.40 -2.62
N SER A 50 -9.61 1.19 -2.00
CA SER A 50 -9.42 1.20 -0.55
C SER A 50 -10.67 1.69 0.19
N LEU A 51 -11.29 2.77 -0.30
CA LEU A 51 -12.51 3.34 0.29
C LEU A 51 -13.72 2.40 0.16
N ALA A 52 -13.76 1.56 -0.87
CA ALA A 52 -14.86 0.61 -1.08
C ALA A 52 -15.03 -0.40 0.08
N ILE A 53 -13.94 -0.71 0.81
CA ILE A 53 -14.00 -1.57 2.01
C ILE A 53 -14.38 -0.77 3.27
N MET A 54 -14.05 0.52 3.31
CA MET A 54 -14.27 1.40 4.47
C MET A 54 -15.72 1.90 4.62
N GLY A 55 -16.62 1.56 3.69
CA GLY A 55 -18.01 2.00 3.71
C GLY A 55 -18.19 3.48 3.32
N ASN A 56 -19.14 4.16 3.96
CA ASN A 56 -19.45 5.57 3.65
C ASN A 56 -18.39 6.52 4.20
N VAL A 57 -17.35 6.77 3.41
CA VAL A 57 -16.33 7.79 3.68
C VAL A 57 -16.74 9.12 3.06
N SER A 58 -16.74 10.19 3.86
CA SER A 58 -17.08 11.53 3.36
C SER A 58 -16.03 12.05 2.38
N SER A 59 -16.41 12.98 1.49
CA SER A 59 -15.46 13.60 0.55
C SER A 59 -14.28 14.27 1.26
N ALA A 60 -14.54 14.94 2.39
CA ALA A 60 -13.49 15.57 3.20
C ALA A 60 -12.51 14.52 3.78
N MET A 61 -13.01 13.36 4.22
CA MET A 61 -12.15 12.29 4.70
C MET A 61 -11.34 11.65 3.56
N ARG A 62 -11.96 11.43 2.40
CA ARG A 62 -11.26 10.98 1.17
C ARG A 62 -10.13 11.93 0.79
N GLU A 63 -10.35 13.24 0.86
CA GLU A 63 -9.31 14.25 0.61
C GLU A 63 -8.18 14.19 1.64
N LYS A 64 -8.50 14.03 2.93
CA LYS A 64 -7.50 13.89 3.99
C LYS A 64 -6.63 12.64 3.79
N MET A 65 -7.24 11.51 3.45
CA MET A 65 -6.52 10.28 3.11
C MET A 65 -5.62 10.48 1.88
N ALA A 66 -6.16 11.08 0.82
CA ALA A 66 -5.40 11.36 -0.39
C ALA A 66 -4.21 12.31 -0.14
N ALA A 67 -4.40 13.34 0.70
CA ALA A 67 -3.35 14.27 1.08
C ALA A 67 -2.26 13.56 1.89
N THR A 68 -2.64 12.73 2.86
CA THR A 68 -1.69 11.97 3.71
C THR A 68 -0.85 11.01 2.86
N ALA A 69 -1.46 10.24 1.96
CA ALA A 69 -0.72 9.36 1.04
C ALA A 69 0.23 10.11 0.11
N LYS A 70 -0.15 11.30 -0.38
CA LYS A 70 0.74 12.16 -1.18
C LYS A 70 1.90 12.70 -0.34
N GLN A 71 1.64 13.17 0.87
CA GLN A 71 2.66 13.69 1.78
C GLN A 71 3.69 12.60 2.11
N LEU A 72 3.24 11.44 2.59
CA LEU A 72 4.12 10.33 2.95
C LEU A 72 4.93 9.80 1.76
N SER A 73 4.45 9.99 0.51
CA SER A 73 5.23 9.61 -0.67
C SER A 73 6.49 10.44 -0.90
N THR A 74 6.58 11.60 -0.24
CA THR A 74 7.77 12.47 -0.25
C THR A 74 8.66 12.28 0.98
N GLU A 75 8.13 11.67 2.04
CA GLU A 75 8.84 11.37 3.29
C GLU A 75 9.38 9.92 3.32
N THR A 76 8.86 9.06 2.45
CA THR A 76 9.27 7.65 2.30
C THR A 76 9.61 7.33 0.84
N THR A 77 10.15 6.13 0.60
CA THR A 77 10.45 5.68 -0.76
C THR A 77 9.23 5.17 -1.56
N PHE A 78 8.05 5.08 -0.93
CA PHE A 78 6.82 4.56 -1.54
C PHE A 78 6.08 5.62 -2.34
N ALA A 79 5.53 5.25 -3.50
CA ALA A 79 4.73 6.16 -4.30
C ALA A 79 3.35 6.41 -3.67
N ALA A 80 2.75 7.57 -3.96
CA ALA A 80 1.41 7.92 -3.47
C ALA A 80 0.34 6.86 -3.78
N LYS A 81 0.47 6.18 -4.94
CA LYS A 81 -0.41 5.07 -5.30
C LYS A 81 -0.28 3.89 -4.34
N GLU A 82 0.96 3.48 -4.00
CA GLU A 82 1.22 2.34 -3.11
C GLU A 82 0.70 2.66 -1.69
N LEU A 83 0.87 3.90 -1.24
CA LEU A 83 0.33 4.38 0.03
C LEU A 83 -1.21 4.45 0.03
N ALA A 84 -1.83 4.80 -1.11
CA ALA A 84 -3.28 4.73 -1.27
C ALA A 84 -3.79 3.28 -1.25
N GLU A 85 -3.04 2.34 -1.82
CA GLU A 85 -3.34 0.90 -1.75
C GLU A 85 -3.17 0.36 -0.32
N ALA A 86 -2.24 0.89 0.48
CA ALA A 86 -2.06 0.48 1.87
C ALA A 86 -3.32 0.69 2.73
N TYR A 87 -4.14 1.70 2.41
CA TYR A 87 -5.44 1.89 3.05
C TYR A 87 -6.39 0.70 2.87
N PHE A 88 -6.30 -0.04 1.77
CA PHE A 88 -7.08 -1.26 1.59
C PHE A 88 -6.71 -2.31 2.63
N PHE A 89 -5.42 -2.50 2.90
CA PHE A 89 -4.95 -3.49 3.88
C PHE A 89 -5.29 -3.05 5.30
N LEU A 90 -5.10 -1.77 5.62
CA LEU A 90 -5.50 -1.20 6.92
C LEU A 90 -7.01 -1.32 7.17
N ALA A 91 -7.84 -1.02 6.17
CA ALA A 91 -9.28 -1.25 6.24
C ALA A 91 -9.62 -2.73 6.45
N SER A 92 -8.90 -3.63 5.75
CA SER A 92 -9.11 -5.08 5.84
C SER A 92 -8.72 -5.62 7.22
N ALA A 93 -7.74 -4.99 7.89
CA ALA A 93 -7.40 -5.22 9.29
C ALA A 93 -8.43 -4.61 10.29
N GLY A 94 -9.53 -4.03 9.78
CA GLY A 94 -10.63 -3.50 10.58
C GLY A 94 -10.48 -2.02 10.97
N MET A 95 -9.49 -1.30 10.44
CA MET A 95 -9.31 0.12 10.74
C MET A 95 -10.34 1.00 10.04
N SER A 96 -10.83 2.04 10.74
CA SER A 96 -11.62 3.11 10.12
C SER A 96 -10.74 3.97 9.21
N ALA A 97 -11.34 4.82 8.38
CA ALA A 97 -10.60 5.78 7.56
C ALA A 97 -9.66 6.68 8.40
N GLU A 98 -10.11 7.12 9.58
CA GLU A 98 -9.34 7.98 10.47
C GLU A 98 -8.20 7.24 11.18
N ALA A 99 -8.45 6.01 11.64
CA ALA A 99 -7.39 5.14 12.16
C ALA A 99 -6.36 4.79 11.08
N SER A 100 -6.81 4.55 9.86
CA SER A 100 -5.94 4.23 8.72
C SER A 100 -5.03 5.41 8.35
N ILE A 101 -5.51 6.66 8.41
CA ILE A 101 -4.66 7.85 8.20
C ILE A 101 -3.51 7.86 9.20
N SER A 102 -3.82 7.63 10.48
CA SER A 102 -2.84 7.67 11.57
C SER A 102 -1.86 6.49 11.48
N ALA A 103 -2.33 5.31 11.10
CA ALA A 103 -1.50 4.11 10.94
C ALA A 103 -0.58 4.13 9.70
N LEU A 104 -0.94 4.86 8.63
CA LEU A 104 -0.21 4.82 7.36
C LEU A 104 1.26 5.25 7.51
N GLY A 105 1.52 6.26 8.34
CA GLY A 105 2.88 6.72 8.67
C GLY A 105 3.72 5.61 9.30
N PRO A 106 3.35 5.12 10.50
CA PRO A 106 4.03 4.01 11.16
C PRO A 106 4.22 2.78 10.26
N VAL A 107 3.19 2.35 9.53
CA VAL A 107 3.30 1.20 8.61
C VAL A 107 4.31 1.46 7.49
N SER A 108 4.29 2.64 6.87
CA SER A 108 5.24 2.96 5.80
C SER A 108 6.69 3.00 6.28
N LYS A 109 6.92 3.48 7.50
CA LYS A 109 8.26 3.52 8.12
C LYS A 109 8.72 2.12 8.53
N PHE A 110 7.82 1.31 9.08
CA PHE A 110 8.07 -0.11 9.33
C PHE A 110 8.40 -0.87 8.05
N ALA A 111 7.64 -0.65 6.98
CA ALA A 111 7.89 -1.22 5.66
C ALA A 111 9.28 -0.85 5.15
N GLN A 112 9.67 0.41 5.28
CA GLN A 112 10.98 0.88 4.86
C GLN A 112 12.10 0.25 5.72
N ALA A 113 11.99 0.35 7.05
CA ALA A 113 12.96 -0.20 7.99
C ALA A 113 13.16 -1.72 7.81
N GLY A 114 12.07 -2.46 7.59
CA GLY A 114 12.07 -3.90 7.33
C GLY A 114 12.38 -4.30 5.88
N THR A 115 12.42 -3.35 4.94
CA THR A 115 12.53 -3.60 3.49
C THR A 115 11.39 -4.48 2.94
N PHE A 116 10.16 -4.13 3.31
CA PHE A 116 8.92 -4.79 2.88
C PHE A 116 8.17 -3.94 1.85
N ASP A 117 7.29 -4.59 1.09
CA ASP A 117 6.18 -3.87 0.47
C ASP A 117 5.15 -3.46 1.53
N LEU A 118 4.32 -2.46 1.22
CA LEU A 118 3.33 -1.92 2.16
C LEU A 118 2.25 -2.93 2.54
N ALA A 119 1.94 -3.91 1.69
CA ALA A 119 0.93 -4.92 1.99
C ALA A 119 1.45 -5.84 3.10
N LEU A 120 2.62 -6.43 2.90
CA LEU A 120 3.28 -7.28 3.87
C LEU A 120 3.57 -6.54 5.18
N ALA A 121 4.03 -5.29 5.10
CA ALA A 121 4.26 -4.49 6.30
C ALA A 121 2.98 -4.20 7.09
N THR A 122 1.88 -3.92 6.39
CA THR A 122 0.57 -3.76 7.02
C THR A 122 0.18 -5.04 7.73
N ASP A 123 0.14 -6.16 7.02
CA ASP A 123 -0.30 -7.46 7.56
C ASP A 123 0.55 -7.85 8.78
N LEU A 124 1.88 -7.84 8.66
CA LEU A 124 2.77 -8.22 9.77
C LEU A 124 2.59 -7.34 11.00
N LEU A 125 2.46 -6.03 10.82
CA LEU A 125 2.39 -5.10 11.95
C LEU A 125 1.00 -5.09 12.59
N THR A 126 -0.08 -5.10 11.81
CA THR A 126 -1.45 -5.14 12.34
C THR A 126 -1.80 -6.49 12.94
N ASP A 127 -1.31 -7.60 12.37
CA ASP A 127 -1.51 -8.94 12.94
C ASP A 127 -0.72 -9.07 14.25
N ALA A 128 0.51 -8.57 14.31
CA ALA A 128 1.30 -8.58 15.54
C ALA A 128 0.62 -7.73 16.63
N GLN A 129 0.19 -6.51 16.31
CA GLN A 129 -0.56 -5.64 17.23
C GLN A 129 -1.81 -6.33 17.76
N THR A 130 -2.61 -6.92 16.87
CA THR A 130 -3.87 -7.61 17.23
C THR A 130 -3.60 -8.85 18.07
N ALA A 131 -2.62 -9.67 17.71
CA ALA A 131 -2.28 -10.87 18.44
C ALA A 131 -1.69 -10.58 19.84
N LEU A 132 -1.09 -9.40 20.02
CA LEU A 132 -0.62 -8.90 21.32
C LEU A 132 -1.74 -8.24 22.15
N GLY A 133 -2.96 -8.14 21.62
CA GLY A 133 -4.07 -7.47 22.31
C GLY A 133 -3.87 -5.95 22.44
N LEU A 134 -3.05 -5.35 21.57
CA LEU A 134 -2.69 -3.93 21.60
C LEU A 134 -3.52 -3.07 20.64
N SER A 135 -4.53 -3.65 19.98
CA SER A 135 -5.46 -2.90 19.14
C SER A 135 -6.43 -2.08 20.00
N SER A 136 -6.57 -0.79 19.71
CA SER A 136 -7.48 0.11 20.43
C SER A 136 -8.49 0.78 19.49
N LYS A 137 -9.68 1.09 20.04
CA LYS A 137 -10.66 1.95 19.34
C LYS A 137 -10.26 3.43 19.41
N ASN A 138 -9.42 3.81 20.36
CA ASN A 138 -8.85 5.14 20.41
C ASN A 138 -7.74 5.24 19.37
N VAL A 139 -7.87 6.20 18.44
CA VAL A 139 -6.96 6.35 17.30
C VAL A 139 -5.52 6.63 17.75
N ALA A 140 -5.33 7.50 18.75
CA ALA A 140 -4.00 7.88 19.22
C ALA A 140 -3.32 6.71 19.96
N GLU A 141 -4.06 6.02 20.84
CA GLU A 141 -3.53 4.84 21.53
C GLU A 141 -3.23 3.70 20.55
N ASN A 142 -4.08 3.49 19.54
CA ASN A 142 -3.86 2.48 18.53
C ASN A 142 -2.61 2.78 17.67
N GLU A 143 -2.38 4.05 17.35
CA GLU A 143 -1.16 4.50 16.64
C GLU A 143 0.09 4.31 17.52
N GLU A 144 0.04 4.71 18.79
CA GLU A 144 1.15 4.54 19.74
C GLU A 144 1.52 3.06 19.91
N ASN A 145 0.53 2.19 20.07
CA ASN A 145 0.74 0.75 20.17
C ASN A 145 1.33 0.16 18.87
N LEU A 146 0.91 0.65 17.70
CA LEU A 146 1.45 0.23 16.41
C LEU A 146 2.93 0.65 16.26
N ILE A 147 3.27 1.87 16.69
CA ILE A 147 4.64 2.38 16.75
C ILE A 147 5.48 1.53 17.72
N ARG A 148 4.98 1.25 18.94
CA ARG A 148 5.67 0.42 19.93
C ARG A 148 6.01 -0.96 19.37
N VAL A 149 5.04 -1.64 18.75
CA VAL A 149 5.28 -2.97 18.15
C VAL A 149 6.31 -2.88 17.01
N SER A 150 6.23 -1.85 16.17
CA SER A 150 7.21 -1.61 15.10
C SER A 150 8.62 -1.42 15.66
N ASP A 151 8.77 -0.58 16.67
CA ASP A 151 10.05 -0.27 17.30
C ASP A 151 10.67 -1.48 17.96
N VAL A 152 9.88 -2.31 18.63
CA VAL A 152 10.37 -3.55 19.24
C VAL A 152 10.84 -4.55 18.17
N LEU A 153 10.11 -4.70 17.08
CA LEU A 153 10.46 -5.59 15.98
C LEU A 153 11.72 -5.14 15.22
N VAL A 154 11.82 -3.84 14.92
CA VAL A 154 12.99 -3.25 14.24
C VAL A 154 14.19 -3.22 15.18
N GLY A 155 14.00 -2.85 16.43
CA GLY A 155 15.02 -2.83 17.47
C GLY A 155 15.63 -4.20 17.71
N ALA A 156 14.82 -5.26 17.77
CA ALA A 156 15.31 -6.63 17.96
C ALA A 156 16.25 -7.10 16.84
N ASN A 157 16.01 -6.67 15.59
CA ASN A 157 16.90 -6.93 14.46
C ASN A 157 18.27 -6.25 14.59
N THR A 158 18.40 -5.23 15.46
CA THR A 158 19.70 -4.61 15.79
C THR A 158 20.44 -5.36 16.92
N LEU A 159 19.72 -6.12 17.73
CA LEU A 159 20.24 -6.80 18.93
C LEU A 159 20.67 -8.25 18.67
N ALA A 160 19.94 -8.96 17.80
CA ALA A 160 20.13 -10.38 17.57
C ALA A 160 20.18 -10.76 16.08
N ASN A 161 20.69 -11.95 15.82
CA ASN A 161 20.82 -12.47 14.46
C ASN A 161 19.47 -12.98 13.90
N ALA A 162 18.47 -12.11 13.73
CA ALA A 162 17.22 -12.43 13.03
C ALA A 162 16.64 -11.18 12.38
N SER A 163 15.97 -11.35 11.23
CA SER A 163 15.36 -10.23 10.52
C SER A 163 14.06 -9.76 11.18
N VAL A 164 13.64 -8.53 10.88
CA VAL A 164 12.32 -8.00 11.26
C VAL A 164 11.21 -8.97 10.85
N LEU A 165 11.28 -9.54 9.64
CA LEU A 165 10.33 -10.54 9.15
C LEU A 165 10.27 -11.77 10.07
N GLN A 166 11.43 -12.28 10.51
CA GLN A 166 11.48 -13.45 11.38
C GLN A 166 10.89 -13.17 12.77
N PHE A 167 11.08 -11.96 13.31
CA PHE A 167 10.42 -11.58 14.55
C PHE A 167 8.91 -11.41 14.37
N SER A 168 8.47 -10.77 13.29
CA SER A 168 7.05 -10.63 12.98
C SER A 168 6.37 -11.99 12.80
N GLU A 169 6.96 -12.90 12.00
CA GLU A 169 6.47 -14.27 11.82
C GLU A 169 6.42 -15.06 13.13
N ALA A 170 7.38 -14.84 14.04
CA ALA A 170 7.38 -15.48 15.34
C ALA A 170 6.20 -14.99 16.19
N LEU A 171 5.99 -13.67 16.27
CA LEU A 171 4.87 -13.06 17.01
C LEU A 171 3.51 -13.48 16.46
N THR A 172 3.30 -13.35 15.16
CA THR A 172 2.03 -13.71 14.50
C THR A 172 1.78 -15.22 14.50
N ASN A 173 2.81 -16.04 14.71
CA ASN A 173 2.69 -17.48 14.91
C ASN A 173 2.69 -17.87 16.40
N LYS A 174 1.57 -17.62 17.08
CA LYS A 174 1.23 -18.06 18.46
C LYS A 174 2.02 -17.42 19.61
N ALA A 175 3.19 -16.84 19.36
CA ALA A 175 3.99 -16.25 20.44
C ALA A 175 3.28 -15.07 21.09
N ALA A 176 2.73 -14.15 20.31
CA ALA A 176 2.00 -13.00 20.83
C ALA A 176 0.82 -13.42 21.72
N ALA A 177 -0.02 -14.34 21.24
CA ALA A 177 -1.13 -14.88 22.03
C ALA A 177 -0.66 -15.57 23.32
N ALA A 178 0.47 -16.29 23.28
CA ALA A 178 1.04 -16.92 24.46
C ALA A 178 1.50 -15.89 25.50
N LEU A 179 2.13 -14.79 25.06
CA LEU A 179 2.54 -13.67 25.93
C LEU A 179 1.34 -12.98 26.57
N VAL A 180 0.28 -12.72 25.79
CA VAL A 180 -0.96 -12.13 26.30
C VAL A 180 -1.59 -13.00 27.38
N ASN A 181 -1.65 -14.31 27.17
CA ASN A 181 -2.22 -15.25 28.15
C ASN A 181 -1.48 -15.26 29.49
N VAL A 182 -0.21 -14.84 29.49
CA VAL A 182 0.63 -14.78 30.70
C VAL A 182 0.93 -13.35 31.13
N ASN A 183 0.21 -12.37 30.56
CA ASN A 183 0.33 -10.93 30.80
C ASN A 183 1.78 -10.42 30.67
N LYS A 184 2.45 -10.81 29.59
CA LYS A 184 3.81 -10.39 29.27
C LYS A 184 3.85 -9.38 28.14
N GLU A 185 4.71 -8.39 28.32
CA GLU A 185 4.92 -7.32 27.35
C GLU A 185 5.63 -7.82 26.09
N VAL A 186 5.46 -7.11 24.99
CA VAL A 186 6.06 -7.46 23.71
C VAL A 186 7.59 -7.42 23.75
N GLU A 187 8.18 -6.50 24.51
CA GLU A 187 9.63 -6.35 24.66
C GLU A 187 10.26 -7.60 25.27
N GLU A 188 9.66 -8.12 26.34
CA GLU A 188 10.15 -9.32 27.01
C GLU A 188 9.99 -10.56 26.11
N GLY A 189 8.86 -10.67 25.43
CA GLY A 189 8.62 -11.75 24.47
C GLY A 189 9.60 -11.73 23.30
N VAL A 190 9.83 -10.56 22.70
CA VAL A 190 10.75 -10.39 21.58
C VAL A 190 12.21 -10.55 22.03
N ALA A 191 12.57 -10.16 23.25
CA ALA A 191 13.89 -10.47 23.83
C ALA A 191 14.13 -11.98 23.95
N VAL A 192 13.11 -12.77 24.30
CA VAL A 192 13.21 -14.23 24.30
C VAL A 192 13.34 -14.78 22.89
N LEU A 193 12.60 -14.25 21.92
CA LEU A 193 12.74 -14.62 20.51
C LEU A 193 14.14 -14.29 19.96
N ALA A 194 14.71 -13.15 20.38
CA ALA A 194 16.08 -12.77 20.08
C ALA A 194 17.09 -13.77 20.67
N ALA A 195 16.85 -14.26 21.89
CA ALA A 195 17.69 -15.28 22.51
C ALA A 195 17.60 -16.63 21.78
N TYR A 196 16.42 -17.02 21.30
CA TYR A 196 16.30 -18.17 20.40
C TYR A 196 17.06 -17.96 19.09
N ALA A 197 17.00 -16.76 18.50
CA ALA A 197 17.66 -16.44 17.24
C ALA A 197 19.19 -16.54 17.34
N ASP A 198 19.76 -16.11 18.48
CA ASP A 198 21.19 -16.27 18.82
C ASP A 198 21.62 -17.74 18.89
N LYS A 199 20.68 -18.64 19.16
CA LYS A 199 20.88 -20.09 19.18
C LYS A 199 20.49 -20.77 17.87
N GLY A 200 20.24 -19.99 16.82
CA GLY A 200 19.90 -20.47 15.48
C GLY A 200 18.43 -20.82 15.28
N VAL A 201 17.55 -20.53 16.24
CA VAL A 201 16.11 -20.80 16.13
C VAL A 201 15.36 -19.50 15.86
N LYS A 202 14.80 -19.35 14.66
CA LYS A 202 14.25 -18.09 14.15
C LYS A 202 12.85 -18.26 13.58
N GLY A 203 12.18 -17.15 13.31
CA GLY A 203 10.89 -17.15 12.62
C GLY A 203 9.81 -17.92 13.38
N ARG A 204 8.92 -18.53 12.61
CA ARG A 204 7.82 -19.35 13.15
C ARG A 204 8.26 -20.43 14.16
N LEU A 205 9.44 -21.03 13.99
CA LEU A 205 9.93 -22.05 14.93
C LEU A 205 10.25 -21.46 16.30
N ALA A 206 10.85 -20.26 16.34
CA ALA A 206 11.08 -19.54 17.60
C ALA A 206 9.75 -19.22 18.30
N GLY A 207 8.75 -18.76 17.54
CA GLY A 207 7.42 -18.51 18.09
C GLY A 207 6.78 -19.76 18.71
N GLN A 208 6.88 -20.90 18.02
CA GLN A 208 6.40 -22.19 18.57
C GLN A 208 7.14 -22.59 19.84
N ARG A 209 8.46 -22.43 19.90
CA ARG A 209 9.25 -22.76 21.09
C ARG A 209 8.90 -21.86 22.27
N LEU A 210 8.73 -20.56 22.04
CA LEU A 210 8.25 -19.64 23.08
C LEU A 210 6.89 -20.08 23.61
N THR A 211 5.91 -20.37 22.74
CA THR A 211 4.60 -20.87 23.16
C THR A 211 4.69 -22.20 23.94
N MET A 212 5.51 -23.16 23.47
CA MET A 212 5.69 -24.45 24.14
C MET A 212 6.37 -24.32 25.51
N MET A 213 7.33 -23.39 25.62
CA MET A 213 7.99 -23.07 26.86
C MET A 213 6.99 -22.48 27.86
N LEU A 214 6.29 -21.41 27.49
CA LEU A 214 5.32 -20.75 28.38
C LEU A 214 4.25 -21.74 28.85
N ASN A 215 3.56 -22.42 27.94
CA ASN A 215 2.53 -23.40 28.31
C ASN A 215 3.10 -24.55 29.16
N GLY A 216 4.31 -24.99 28.85
CA GLY A 216 4.99 -26.05 29.55
C GLY A 216 5.40 -25.67 30.98
N LEU A 217 5.84 -24.43 31.23
CA LEU A 217 6.14 -23.92 32.57
C LEU A 217 4.90 -23.95 33.46
N PHE A 218 3.75 -23.50 32.96
CA PHE A 218 2.49 -23.53 33.71
C PHE A 218 2.03 -24.96 34.02
N ALA A 219 2.02 -25.84 33.02
CA ALA A 219 1.62 -27.23 33.21
C ALA A 219 2.54 -27.95 34.22
N ALA A 220 3.85 -27.82 34.03
CA ALA A 220 4.88 -28.40 34.89
C ALA A 220 4.73 -27.96 36.36
N THR A 221 4.60 -26.65 36.59
CA THR A 221 4.45 -26.08 37.94
C THR A 221 3.16 -26.55 38.63
N ARG A 222 2.05 -26.58 37.89
CA ARG A 222 0.75 -27.01 38.43
C ARG A 222 0.75 -28.50 38.80
N GLU A 223 1.31 -29.34 37.95
CA GLU A 223 1.28 -30.80 38.10
C GLU A 223 2.35 -31.33 39.07
N ASN A 224 3.45 -30.58 39.27
CA ASN A 224 4.62 -31.02 40.02
C ASN A 224 5.03 -30.01 41.10
N LYS A 225 4.06 -29.35 41.74
CA LYS A 225 4.30 -28.27 42.72
C LYS A 225 5.37 -28.59 43.76
N LYS A 226 5.31 -29.78 44.37
CA LYS A 226 6.30 -30.22 45.38
C LYS A 226 7.73 -30.22 44.84
N ALA A 227 7.94 -30.67 43.59
CA ALA A 227 9.25 -30.68 42.97
C ALA A 227 9.76 -29.26 42.68
N TRP A 228 8.88 -28.33 42.32
CA TRP A 228 9.22 -26.92 42.13
C TRP A 228 9.57 -26.23 43.46
N ASP A 229 8.82 -26.51 44.52
CA ASP A 229 9.10 -26.02 45.89
C ASP A 229 10.46 -26.54 46.39
N GLU A 230 10.76 -27.83 46.19
CA GLU A 230 12.07 -28.45 46.51
C GLU A 230 13.20 -27.95 45.58
N ALA A 231 12.86 -27.53 44.37
CA ALA A 231 13.80 -26.91 43.45
C ALA A 231 14.14 -25.47 43.85
N GLY A 232 13.30 -24.82 44.65
CA GLY A 232 13.43 -23.42 45.03
C GLY A 232 13.09 -22.46 43.89
N ILE A 233 12.30 -22.90 42.90
CA ILE A 233 11.95 -22.12 41.72
C ILE A 233 10.48 -21.71 41.81
N SER A 234 10.20 -20.41 41.75
CA SER A 234 8.83 -19.91 41.65
C SER A 234 8.50 -19.44 40.23
N LEU A 235 7.31 -19.74 39.75
CA LEU A 235 6.80 -19.19 38.49
C LEU A 235 6.12 -17.81 38.67
N PHE A 236 5.61 -17.54 39.87
CA PHE A 236 4.81 -16.36 40.18
C PHE A 236 5.44 -15.52 41.29
N ASN A 237 5.18 -14.22 41.23
CA ASN A 237 5.44 -13.28 42.29
C ASN A 237 4.41 -13.42 43.42
N ALA A 238 4.63 -12.70 44.52
CA ALA A 238 3.69 -12.67 45.64
C ALA A 238 2.32 -12.06 45.28
N ASP A 239 2.26 -11.23 44.25
CA ASP A 239 1.03 -10.63 43.70
C ASP A 239 0.35 -11.51 42.63
N GLU A 240 0.76 -12.78 42.51
CA GLU A 240 0.28 -13.75 41.53
C GLU A 240 0.61 -13.41 40.06
N SER A 241 1.34 -12.32 39.79
CA SER A 241 1.87 -12.05 38.45
C SER A 241 2.96 -13.05 38.08
N MET A 242 3.02 -13.44 36.81
CA MET A 242 4.12 -14.30 36.34
C MET A 242 5.45 -13.54 36.47
N ARG A 243 6.46 -14.19 37.05
CA ARG A 243 7.83 -13.65 37.12
C ARG A 243 8.39 -13.38 35.72
N SER A 244 9.45 -12.58 35.63
CA SER A 244 10.08 -12.39 34.32
C SER A 244 10.61 -13.72 33.80
N ILE A 245 10.47 -13.94 32.49
CA ILE A 245 10.99 -15.11 31.78
C ILE A 245 12.50 -15.21 32.00
N ALA A 246 13.20 -14.08 32.04
CA ALA A 246 14.63 -14.02 32.37
C ALA A 246 14.93 -14.58 33.77
N ASP A 247 14.15 -14.21 34.80
CA ASP A 247 14.32 -14.72 36.17
C ASP A 247 14.07 -16.22 36.24
N ILE A 248 12.99 -16.70 35.61
CA ILE A 248 12.63 -18.12 35.62
C ILE A 248 13.73 -18.96 34.93
N ILE A 249 14.26 -18.48 33.80
CA ILE A 249 15.39 -19.12 33.12
C ILE A 249 16.65 -19.05 33.99
N GLY A 250 16.90 -17.92 34.67
CA GLY A 250 18.03 -17.77 35.59
C GLY A 250 18.00 -18.73 36.77
N ASP A 251 16.83 -18.97 37.36
CA ASP A 251 16.66 -19.96 38.43
C ASP A 251 16.92 -21.39 37.92
N LEU A 252 16.42 -21.72 36.73
CA LEU A 252 16.70 -23.00 36.07
C LEU A 252 18.20 -23.15 35.73
N GLU A 253 18.85 -22.08 35.30
CA GLU A 253 20.31 -22.03 35.09
C GLU A 253 21.06 -22.32 36.39
N GLY A 254 20.69 -21.68 37.49
CA GLY A 254 21.27 -21.91 38.81
C GLY A 254 21.07 -23.35 39.30
N ARG A 255 19.87 -23.90 39.14
CA ARG A 255 19.52 -25.26 39.57
C ARG A 255 20.23 -26.34 38.75
N LEU A 256 20.28 -26.18 37.43
CA LEU A 256 20.75 -27.21 36.50
C LEU A 256 22.24 -27.09 36.12
N GLY A 257 22.87 -25.95 36.43
CA GLY A 257 24.21 -25.60 35.94
C GLY A 257 25.32 -26.56 36.38
N SER A 258 25.30 -27.00 37.64
CA SER A 258 26.29 -27.93 38.20
C SER A 258 25.98 -29.41 37.96
N MET A 259 24.80 -29.72 37.41
CA MET A 259 24.34 -31.09 37.21
C MET A 259 24.97 -31.72 35.97
N THR A 260 25.34 -33.01 36.07
CA THR A 260 25.67 -33.86 34.91
C THR A 260 24.46 -33.99 33.98
N VAL A 261 24.68 -34.41 32.72
CA VAL A 261 23.59 -34.64 31.75
C VAL A 261 22.52 -35.57 32.32
N LYS A 262 22.92 -36.66 32.98
CA LYS A 262 21.98 -37.63 33.59
C LYS A 262 21.17 -36.99 34.73
N GLN A 263 21.81 -36.20 35.59
CA GLN A 263 21.13 -35.51 36.68
C GLN A 263 20.16 -34.45 36.16
N ARG A 264 20.58 -33.67 35.15
CA ARG A 264 19.75 -32.66 34.52
C ARG A 264 18.50 -33.26 33.88
N GLU A 265 18.63 -34.38 33.17
CA GLU A 265 17.49 -35.07 32.57
C GLU A 265 16.49 -35.58 33.62
N ALA A 266 17.00 -36.12 34.73
CA ALA A 266 16.18 -36.55 35.86
C ALA A 266 15.48 -35.36 36.54
N GLU A 267 16.20 -34.27 36.78
CA GLU A 267 15.65 -33.05 37.38
C GLU A 267 14.53 -32.46 36.53
N LEU A 268 14.77 -32.29 35.22
CA LEU A 268 13.75 -31.79 34.30
C LEU A 268 12.52 -32.72 34.22
N ALA A 269 12.71 -34.03 34.37
CA ALA A 269 11.59 -34.98 34.43
C ALA A 269 10.80 -34.84 35.75
N MET A 270 11.49 -34.66 36.89
CA MET A 270 10.85 -34.41 38.20
C MET A 270 10.10 -33.08 38.22
N LEU A 271 10.62 -32.05 37.54
CA LEU A 271 9.93 -30.78 37.35
C LEU A 271 8.70 -30.90 36.43
N GLY A 272 8.51 -32.03 35.74
CA GLY A 272 7.34 -32.28 34.90
C GLY A 272 7.47 -31.84 33.46
N PHE A 273 8.66 -31.51 32.97
CA PHE A 273 8.82 -31.06 31.60
C PHE A 273 8.77 -32.24 30.61
N ASN A 274 7.84 -32.14 29.64
CA ASN A 274 7.84 -33.03 28.49
C ASN A 274 9.01 -32.71 27.53
N ILE A 275 9.29 -33.61 26.60
CA ILE A 275 10.44 -33.51 25.67
C ILE A 275 10.46 -32.18 24.89
N LYS A 276 9.30 -31.69 24.42
CA LYS A 276 9.22 -30.47 23.62
C LYS A 276 9.48 -29.21 24.46
N THR A 277 8.96 -29.18 25.68
CA THR A 277 9.21 -28.09 26.64
C THR A 277 10.67 -28.10 27.09
N LYS A 278 11.25 -29.28 27.36
CA LYS A 278 12.69 -29.42 27.69
C LYS A 278 13.57 -28.80 26.61
N ASP A 279 13.37 -29.16 25.34
CA ASP A 279 14.14 -28.62 24.21
C ASP A 279 14.02 -27.08 24.10
N SER A 280 12.81 -26.55 24.33
CA SER A 280 12.56 -25.11 24.30
C SER A 280 13.32 -24.38 25.42
N ILE A 281 13.24 -24.87 26.66
CA ILE A 281 13.96 -24.30 27.82
C ILE A 281 15.47 -24.46 27.67
N LEU A 282 15.94 -25.67 27.34
CA LEU A 282 17.37 -25.98 27.24
C LEU A 282 18.09 -25.14 26.19
N THR A 283 17.39 -24.76 25.12
CA THR A 283 17.95 -23.86 24.11
C THR A 283 18.28 -22.48 24.68
N LEU A 284 17.49 -21.99 25.64
CA LEU A 284 17.69 -20.67 26.25
C LEU A 284 18.70 -20.67 27.40
N MET A 285 19.18 -21.84 27.84
CA MET A 285 20.15 -21.93 28.93
C MET A 285 21.42 -21.10 28.65
N GLY A 286 21.83 -20.33 29.65
CA GLY A 286 22.92 -19.37 29.60
C GLY A 286 22.54 -18.05 28.91
N SER A 287 21.24 -17.72 28.83
CA SER A 287 20.74 -16.52 28.15
C SER A 287 19.86 -15.65 29.04
N SER A 288 19.63 -16.01 30.32
CA SER A 288 18.83 -15.21 31.26
C SER A 288 19.21 -13.73 31.31
N GLU A 289 20.49 -13.43 31.52
CA GLU A 289 21.02 -12.06 31.59
C GLU A 289 20.90 -11.31 30.26
N LYS A 290 21.09 -12.01 29.13
CA LYS A 290 20.86 -11.42 27.79
C LYS A 290 19.40 -11.06 27.58
N ILE A 291 18.48 -11.95 27.95
CA ILE A 291 17.03 -11.70 27.84
C ILE A 291 16.65 -10.49 28.70
N ARG A 292 17.17 -10.41 29.93
CA ARG A 292 16.94 -9.26 30.82
C ARG A 292 17.46 -7.96 30.20
N GLY A 293 18.72 -7.95 29.76
CA GLY A 293 19.33 -6.78 29.11
C GLY A 293 18.56 -6.32 27.89
N TRP A 294 18.24 -7.24 26.97
CA TRP A 294 17.49 -6.92 25.76
C TRP A 294 16.05 -6.50 26.03
N THR A 295 15.40 -7.01 27.08
CA THR A 295 14.07 -6.50 27.48
C THR A 295 14.16 -5.02 27.84
N GLU A 296 15.16 -4.64 28.64
CA GLU A 296 15.37 -3.24 29.05
C GLU A 296 15.83 -2.35 27.89
N ASP A 297 16.63 -2.88 26.97
CA ASP A 297 17.06 -2.16 25.77
C ASP A 297 15.86 -1.89 24.85
N LEU A 298 15.04 -2.92 24.56
CA LEU A 298 13.85 -2.78 23.73
C LEU A 298 12.84 -1.78 24.29
N LYS A 299 12.66 -1.73 25.62
CA LYS A 299 11.83 -0.71 26.30
C LYS A 299 12.31 0.72 26.06
N LYS A 300 13.60 0.91 25.79
CA LYS A 300 14.23 2.23 25.55
C LYS A 300 14.35 2.57 24.06
N MET A 301 14.01 1.65 23.16
CA MET A 301 14.16 1.79 21.71
C MET A 301 12.99 2.51 21.03
N GLY A 302 12.17 3.26 21.77
CA GLY A 302 11.13 4.10 21.17
C GLY A 302 11.73 5.05 20.11
N GLY A 303 11.16 5.02 18.90
CA GLY A 303 11.61 5.79 17.75
C GLY A 303 12.67 5.11 16.87
N ILE A 304 13.13 3.89 17.18
CA ILE A 304 14.15 3.22 16.37
C ILE A 304 13.67 2.94 14.94
N THR A 305 12.38 2.67 14.72
CA THR A 305 11.82 2.48 13.37
C THR A 305 11.97 3.76 12.55
N GLU A 306 11.63 4.90 13.15
CA GLU A 306 11.79 6.23 12.53
C GLU A 306 13.24 6.49 12.15
N GLU A 307 14.15 6.23 13.09
CA GLU A 307 15.58 6.46 12.91
C GLU A 307 16.13 5.63 11.75
N VAL A 308 15.82 4.33 11.70
CA VAL A 308 16.25 3.44 10.63
C VAL A 308 15.64 3.86 9.30
N ALA A 309 14.33 4.14 9.25
CA ALA A 309 13.67 4.58 8.03
C ALA A 309 14.27 5.89 7.51
N SER A 310 14.50 6.87 8.40
CA SER A 310 15.10 8.17 8.08
C SER A 310 16.52 8.03 7.55
N LYS A 311 17.36 7.20 8.19
CA LYS A 311 18.72 6.92 7.70
C LYS A 311 18.71 6.31 6.29
N GLN A 312 17.74 5.46 5.97
CA GLN A 312 17.60 4.92 4.61
C GLN A 312 17.20 6.00 3.58
N MET A 313 16.56 7.09 4.00
CA MET A 313 16.22 8.22 3.13
C MET A 313 17.43 9.08 2.73
N GLU A 314 18.51 9.02 3.50
CA GLU A 314 19.75 9.75 3.18
C GLU A 314 20.43 9.20 1.90
N ALA A 315 20.12 7.96 1.51
CA ALA A 315 20.67 7.36 0.30
C ALA A 315 20.26 8.13 -0.97
N PHE A 316 21.22 8.36 -1.88
CA PHE A 316 20.97 9.08 -3.14
C PHE A 316 19.80 8.49 -3.97
N ASN A 317 19.69 7.16 -4.01
CA ASN A 317 18.58 6.48 -4.69
C ASN A 317 17.22 6.78 -4.04
N ALA A 318 17.16 6.92 -2.71
CA ALA A 318 15.94 7.32 -2.01
C ALA A 318 15.56 8.77 -2.38
N GLN A 319 16.54 9.68 -2.44
CA GLN A 319 16.31 11.07 -2.88
C GLN A 319 15.81 11.16 -4.33
N LEU A 320 16.32 10.32 -5.24
CA LEU A 320 15.79 10.25 -6.62
C LEU A 320 14.35 9.71 -6.65
N LYS A 321 14.02 8.72 -5.80
CA LYS A 321 12.66 8.22 -5.67
C LYS A 321 11.71 9.28 -5.12
N THR A 322 12.07 10.01 -4.07
CA THR A 322 11.21 11.07 -3.53
C THR A 322 11.03 12.23 -4.50
N LEU A 323 12.06 12.59 -5.27
CA LEU A 323 11.92 13.57 -6.35
C LEU A 323 10.89 13.10 -7.39
N LYS A 324 11.00 11.84 -7.84
CA LYS A 324 10.02 11.24 -8.75
C LYS A 324 8.62 11.24 -8.14
N ASN A 325 8.48 10.86 -6.87
CA ASN A 325 7.21 10.85 -6.14
C ASN A 325 6.63 12.26 -6.01
N THR A 326 7.45 13.27 -5.78
CA THR A 326 7.06 14.70 -5.73
C THR A 326 6.48 15.14 -7.07
N VAL A 327 7.16 14.82 -8.18
CA VAL A 327 6.67 15.12 -9.54
C VAL A 327 5.36 14.39 -9.83
N ILE A 328 5.25 13.12 -9.46
CA ILE A 328 4.01 12.34 -9.61
C ILE A 328 2.89 12.93 -8.73
N GLY A 329 3.17 13.33 -7.49
CA GLY A 329 2.23 13.96 -6.58
C GLY A 329 1.70 15.30 -7.10
N ALA A 330 2.57 16.10 -7.74
CA ALA A 330 2.15 17.30 -8.45
C ALA A 330 1.25 16.95 -9.64
N ALA A 331 1.61 15.95 -10.44
CA ALA A 331 0.81 15.47 -11.57
C ALA A 331 -0.57 14.93 -11.12
N ILE A 332 -0.63 14.21 -10.00
CA ILE A 332 -1.88 13.75 -9.36
C ILE A 332 -2.74 14.95 -8.96
N SER A 333 -2.15 15.95 -8.30
CA SER A 333 -2.89 17.14 -7.86
C SER A 333 -3.44 17.94 -9.04
N ILE A 334 -2.68 18.09 -10.13
CA ILE A 334 -3.17 18.70 -11.37
C ILE A 334 -4.31 17.86 -11.98
N GLY A 335 -4.13 16.54 -12.08
CA GLY A 335 -5.15 15.65 -12.60
C GLY A 335 -6.44 15.68 -11.77
N GLN A 336 -6.33 15.82 -10.44
CA GLN A 336 -7.46 15.99 -9.52
C GLN A 336 -8.23 17.29 -9.82
N THR A 337 -7.53 18.41 -10.08
CA THR A 337 -8.17 19.66 -10.51
C THR A 337 -8.87 19.52 -11.86
N LEU A 338 -8.32 18.71 -12.78
CA LEU A 338 -8.91 18.45 -14.09
C LEU A 338 -10.03 17.40 -14.05
N ALA A 339 -10.14 16.60 -13.00
CA ALA A 339 -11.07 15.48 -12.92
C ALA A 339 -12.53 15.86 -13.18
N PRO A 340 -13.11 16.92 -12.58
CA PRO A 340 -14.50 17.30 -12.84
C PRO A 340 -14.76 17.66 -14.31
N MET A 341 -13.75 18.22 -14.99
CA MET A 341 -13.83 18.54 -16.42
C MET A 341 -13.83 17.26 -17.27
N LEU A 342 -12.96 16.30 -16.93
CA LEU A 342 -12.85 15.02 -17.62
C LEU A 342 -14.09 14.15 -17.40
N GLU A 343 -14.67 14.14 -16.21
CA GLU A 343 -15.92 13.43 -15.92
C GLU A 343 -17.07 13.95 -16.78
N LYS A 344 -17.24 15.28 -16.87
CA LYS A 344 -18.23 15.90 -17.77
C LYS A 344 -18.00 15.50 -19.22
N LEU A 345 -16.74 15.49 -19.67
CA LEU A 345 -16.39 15.05 -21.01
C LEU A 345 -16.73 13.57 -21.24
N ILE A 346 -16.39 12.69 -20.29
CA ILE A 346 -16.72 11.26 -20.33
C ILE A 346 -18.23 11.06 -20.40
N GLU A 347 -19.02 11.83 -19.63
CA GLU A 347 -20.48 11.75 -19.67
C GLU A 347 -21.03 12.16 -21.05
N GLN A 348 -20.49 13.21 -21.67
CA GLN A 348 -20.86 13.62 -23.02
C GLN A 348 -20.49 12.57 -24.06
N VAL A 349 -19.29 11.98 -23.96
CA VAL A 349 -18.85 10.88 -24.83
C VAL A 349 -19.75 9.66 -24.67
N LYS A 350 -20.12 9.29 -23.43
CA LYS A 350 -21.08 8.21 -23.16
C LYS A 350 -22.44 8.48 -23.80
N LYS A 351 -22.96 9.72 -23.72
CA LYS A 351 -24.22 10.12 -24.38
C LYS A 351 -24.15 9.99 -25.90
N VAL A 352 -23.03 10.37 -26.51
CA VAL A 352 -22.82 10.22 -27.96
C VAL A 352 -22.66 8.76 -28.35
N ALA A 353 -21.87 7.97 -27.62
CA ALA A 353 -21.73 6.54 -27.84
C ALA A 353 -23.07 5.81 -27.72
N ALA A 354 -23.92 6.19 -26.76
CA ALA A 354 -25.27 5.67 -26.61
C ALA A 354 -26.16 6.01 -27.82
N ARG A 355 -26.12 7.25 -28.31
CA ARG A 355 -26.86 7.67 -29.53
C ARG A 355 -26.39 6.94 -30.78
N VAL A 356 -25.08 6.76 -30.95
CA VAL A 356 -24.51 5.98 -32.06
C VAL A 356 -24.95 4.53 -31.97
N THR A 357 -24.92 3.94 -30.77
CA THR A 357 -25.39 2.56 -30.54
C THR A 357 -26.88 2.41 -30.83
N ALA A 358 -27.71 3.38 -30.42
CA ALA A 358 -29.14 3.40 -30.72
C ALA A 358 -29.40 3.51 -32.22
N TRP A 359 -28.70 4.41 -32.91
CA TRP A 359 -28.79 4.58 -34.36
C TRP A 359 -28.37 3.31 -35.13
N ILE A 360 -27.30 2.64 -34.69
CA ILE A 360 -26.85 1.36 -35.27
C ILE A 360 -27.96 0.31 -35.16
N LYS A 361 -28.62 0.24 -34.00
CA LYS A 361 -29.74 -0.68 -33.76
C LYS A 361 -30.99 -0.32 -34.57
N GLU A 362 -31.26 0.96 -34.79
CA GLU A 362 -32.39 1.45 -35.60
C GLU A 362 -32.18 1.31 -37.11
N HIS A 363 -30.92 1.31 -37.57
CA HIS A 363 -30.56 1.19 -38.99
C HIS A 363 -29.61 0.01 -39.28
N PRO A 364 -30.04 -1.25 -39.01
CA PRO A 364 -29.18 -2.43 -39.16
C PRO A 364 -28.74 -2.67 -40.61
N LYS A 365 -29.63 -2.45 -41.60
CA LYS A 365 -29.32 -2.61 -43.03
C LYS A 365 -28.29 -1.58 -43.53
N LEU A 366 -28.34 -0.35 -43.00
CA LEU A 366 -27.41 0.72 -43.37
C LEU A 366 -26.05 0.52 -42.70
N THR A 367 -26.04 0.06 -41.45
CA THR A 367 -24.82 -0.32 -40.72
C THR A 367 -24.12 -1.50 -41.39
N GLU A 368 -24.86 -2.53 -41.78
CA GLU A 368 -24.34 -3.67 -42.52
C GLU A 368 -23.73 -3.24 -43.86
N TRP A 369 -24.37 -2.32 -44.58
CA TRP A 369 -23.82 -1.75 -45.82
C TRP A 369 -22.55 -0.92 -45.58
N ILE A 370 -22.49 -0.09 -44.52
CA ILE A 370 -21.30 0.70 -44.14
C ILE A 370 -20.14 -0.19 -43.71
N VAL A 371 -20.39 -1.24 -42.92
CA VAL A 371 -19.37 -2.21 -42.48
C VAL A 371 -18.88 -3.05 -43.66
N LYS A 372 -19.78 -3.49 -44.56
CA LYS A 372 -19.41 -4.19 -45.80
C LYS A 372 -18.62 -3.30 -46.76
N LEU A 373 -18.96 -2.01 -46.87
CA LEU A 373 -18.22 -1.04 -47.67
C LEU A 373 -16.83 -0.75 -47.06
N ALA A 374 -16.71 -0.72 -45.73
CA ALA A 374 -15.43 -0.60 -45.03
C ALA A 374 -14.56 -1.86 -45.16
N ALA A 375 -15.16 -3.06 -45.16
CA ALA A 375 -14.47 -4.33 -45.37
C ALA A 375 -14.08 -4.56 -46.83
N ALA A 376 -14.88 -4.10 -47.80
CA ALA A 376 -14.62 -4.23 -49.24
C ALA A 376 -13.59 -3.22 -49.77
N ILE A 377 -13.31 -2.13 -49.03
CA ILE A 377 -12.40 -1.07 -49.46
C ILE A 377 -11.31 -0.86 -48.42
N GLY A 378 -10.38 -1.82 -48.33
CA GLY A 378 -9.13 -1.69 -47.58
C GLY A 378 -8.26 -0.48 -47.97
N THR A 379 -8.62 0.25 -49.03
CA THR A 379 -7.87 1.40 -49.58
C THR A 379 -8.51 2.76 -49.26
N LEU A 380 -9.69 2.84 -48.64
CA LEU A 380 -10.38 4.11 -48.29
C LEU A 380 -10.10 4.64 -46.88
N MET A 381 -9.16 4.03 -46.14
CA MET A 381 -8.66 4.57 -44.87
C MET A 381 -7.97 5.94 -45.00
N VAL A 382 -7.78 6.45 -46.21
CA VAL A 382 -7.26 7.82 -46.46
C VAL A 382 -8.33 8.91 -46.29
N ILE A 383 -9.62 8.60 -46.45
CA ILE A 383 -10.71 9.59 -46.34
C ILE A 383 -11.43 9.50 -44.99
N LEU A 384 -11.54 8.31 -44.39
CA LEU A 384 -12.07 8.11 -43.03
C LEU A 384 -11.00 8.15 -41.92
N GLY A 385 -9.71 8.10 -42.28
CA GLY A 385 -8.59 8.24 -41.34
C GLY A 385 -8.71 9.44 -40.39
N PRO A 386 -9.17 10.63 -40.85
CA PRO A 386 -9.37 11.77 -39.96
C PRO A 386 -10.45 11.56 -38.89
N LEU A 387 -11.52 10.80 -39.15
CA LEU A 387 -12.61 10.59 -38.19
C LEU A 387 -12.25 9.58 -37.09
N VAL A 388 -11.38 8.61 -37.39
CA VAL A 388 -10.86 7.64 -36.41
C VAL A 388 -9.63 8.18 -35.67
N MET A 389 -8.77 8.97 -36.34
CA MET A 389 -7.66 9.70 -35.71
C MET A 389 -8.11 10.90 -34.85
N MET A 390 -9.41 11.21 -34.79
CA MET A 390 -9.95 12.25 -33.90
C MET A 390 -10.05 11.80 -32.44
N LEU A 391 -9.93 10.51 -32.12
CA LEU A 391 -10.00 10.02 -30.73
C LEU A 391 -8.83 10.51 -29.86
N PRO A 392 -7.59 10.67 -30.37
CA PRO A 392 -6.52 11.37 -29.64
C PRO A 392 -6.45 12.90 -29.91
N GLY A 393 -7.15 13.41 -30.92
CA GLY A 393 -6.98 14.78 -31.46
C GLY A 393 -8.02 15.82 -31.01
N LEU A 394 -8.79 15.55 -29.96
CA LEU A 394 -9.91 16.40 -29.50
C LEU A 394 -9.51 17.78 -28.96
N VAL A 395 -8.22 18.10 -28.84
CA VAL A 395 -7.75 19.41 -28.32
C VAL A 395 -7.50 20.45 -29.43
N THR A 396 -7.31 20.05 -30.71
CA THR A 396 -6.83 20.99 -31.75
C THR A 396 -7.46 20.85 -33.15
N GLY A 397 -8.65 20.26 -33.26
CA GLY A 397 -9.40 20.16 -34.53
C GLY A 397 -10.14 21.42 -34.98
N PHE A 398 -9.68 22.63 -34.66
CA PHE A 398 -10.52 23.84 -34.77
C PHE A 398 -10.56 24.54 -36.15
N VAL A 399 -9.79 24.12 -37.16
CA VAL A 399 -9.72 24.86 -38.46
C VAL A 399 -10.39 24.13 -39.63
N LEU A 400 -10.59 22.82 -39.56
CA LEU A 400 -11.20 22.03 -40.67
C LEU A 400 -12.73 21.98 -40.65
N LEU A 401 -13.34 22.45 -39.56
CA LEU A 401 -14.74 22.20 -39.27
C LEU A 401 -15.72 23.17 -39.97
N LYS A 402 -15.24 24.32 -40.46
CA LYS A 402 -16.08 25.27 -41.22
C LYS A 402 -16.32 24.85 -42.67
N ALA A 403 -15.48 23.99 -43.26
CA ALA A 403 -15.61 23.58 -44.66
C ALA A 403 -16.56 22.39 -44.86
N ALA A 404 -16.79 21.57 -43.83
CA ALA A 404 -17.63 20.36 -43.91
C ALA A 404 -19.13 20.62 -43.62
N VAL A 405 -19.49 21.82 -43.14
CA VAL A 405 -20.86 22.16 -42.71
C VAL A 405 -21.79 22.53 -43.88
N ILE A 406 -21.26 22.77 -45.09
CA ILE A 406 -22.08 23.30 -46.20
C ILE A 406 -22.75 22.19 -47.04
N SER A 407 -22.37 20.91 -46.93
CA SER A 407 -22.82 19.89 -47.90
C SER A 407 -23.64 18.70 -47.39
N LEU A 408 -24.17 18.69 -46.16
CA LEU A 408 -24.92 17.52 -45.66
C LEU A 408 -26.20 17.89 -44.91
N ALA A 409 -27.23 18.29 -45.66
CA ALA A 409 -28.62 18.34 -45.21
C ALA A 409 -29.25 16.92 -45.18
N GLY A 410 -28.59 15.96 -44.52
CA GLY A 410 -29.03 14.58 -44.41
C GLY A 410 -28.55 13.89 -43.13
N PRO A 411 -28.92 12.61 -42.89
CA PRO A 411 -28.71 11.90 -41.61
C PRO A 411 -27.25 11.84 -41.12
N VAL A 412 -26.28 11.93 -42.05
CA VAL A 412 -24.83 12.02 -41.74
C VAL A 412 -24.48 13.33 -41.03
N GLY A 413 -25.23 14.41 -41.27
CA GLY A 413 -25.03 15.72 -40.64
C GLY A 413 -25.31 15.71 -39.14
N ILE A 414 -26.18 14.82 -38.64
CA ILE A 414 -26.53 14.72 -37.21
C ILE A 414 -25.40 14.03 -36.41
N ALA A 415 -24.75 13.01 -36.98
CA ALA A 415 -23.60 12.35 -36.38
C ALA A 415 -22.36 13.26 -36.37
N VAL A 416 -22.16 14.03 -37.45
CA VAL A 416 -21.11 15.05 -37.53
C VAL A 416 -21.40 16.17 -36.53
N ALA A 417 -22.63 16.70 -36.45
CA ALA A 417 -23.04 17.74 -35.49
C ALA A 417 -22.85 17.32 -34.02
N ALA A 418 -23.07 16.05 -33.69
CA ALA A 418 -22.82 15.52 -32.34
C ALA A 418 -21.32 15.53 -31.98
N LEU A 419 -20.44 15.20 -32.93
CA LEU A 419 -18.99 15.26 -32.76
C LEU A 419 -18.46 16.71 -32.76
N VAL A 420 -19.06 17.60 -33.55
CA VAL A 420 -18.83 19.06 -33.51
C VAL A 420 -19.20 19.64 -32.15
N GLY A 421 -20.33 19.20 -31.58
CA GLY A 421 -20.81 19.67 -30.28
C GLY A 421 -19.86 19.34 -29.13
N ILE A 422 -19.25 18.15 -29.14
CA ILE A 422 -18.20 17.78 -28.17
C ILE A 422 -16.96 18.68 -28.35
N ALA A 423 -16.52 18.92 -29.59
CA ALA A 423 -15.37 19.76 -29.87
C ALA A 423 -15.58 21.24 -29.48
N LEU A 424 -16.81 21.76 -29.64
CA LEU A 424 -17.18 23.11 -29.20
C LEU A 424 -17.26 23.22 -27.67
N ALA A 425 -17.82 22.22 -26.99
CA ALA A 425 -17.86 22.17 -25.54
C ALA A 425 -16.44 22.14 -24.92
N ILE A 426 -15.52 21.35 -25.48
CA ILE A 426 -14.11 21.32 -25.05
C ILE A 426 -13.44 22.68 -25.25
N LYS A 427 -13.67 23.35 -26.39
CA LYS A 427 -13.08 24.67 -26.67
C LYS A 427 -13.57 25.75 -25.71
N ASP A 428 -14.87 25.82 -25.47
CA ASP A 428 -15.45 26.85 -24.60
C ASP A 428 -15.01 26.64 -23.15
N ILE A 429 -14.88 25.39 -22.70
CA ILE A 429 -14.33 25.06 -21.38
C ILE A 429 -12.87 25.50 -21.26
N ILE A 430 -12.01 25.20 -22.25
CA ILE A 430 -10.59 25.60 -22.25
C ILE A 430 -10.44 27.13 -22.28
N LYS A 431 -11.24 27.82 -23.09
CA LYS A 431 -11.19 29.28 -23.21
C LYS A 431 -11.60 29.95 -21.90
N THR A 432 -12.69 29.50 -21.28
CA THR A 432 -13.21 30.08 -20.03
C THR A 432 -12.22 29.92 -18.87
N HIS A 433 -11.49 28.80 -18.81
CA HIS A 433 -10.49 28.57 -17.76
C HIS A 433 -9.15 29.24 -18.03
N MET A 434 -8.73 29.39 -19.29
CA MET A 434 -7.53 30.19 -19.61
C MET A 434 -7.72 31.68 -19.35
N GLU A 435 -8.94 32.20 -19.47
CA GLU A 435 -9.25 33.58 -19.07
C GLU A 435 -9.27 33.72 -17.54
N ALA A 436 -9.74 32.71 -16.80
CA ALA A 436 -9.72 32.68 -15.34
C ALA A 436 -8.32 32.46 -14.71
N ILE A 437 -7.36 31.92 -15.44
CA ILE A 437 -5.96 31.74 -15.00
C ILE A 437 -5.11 33.00 -15.29
N LYS A 438 -5.57 33.87 -16.19
CA LYS A 438 -4.90 35.13 -16.55
C LYS A 438 -5.41 36.35 -15.77
N ALA A 439 -6.56 36.22 -15.13
CA ALA A 439 -7.09 37.15 -14.13
C ALA A 439 -6.64 36.68 -12.74
#